data_AF-A0A2N2AXJ5-F1
#
_entry.id   AF-A0A2N2AXJ5-F1
#
_cell.length_a   1.000
_cell.length_b   1.000
_cell.length_c   1.000
_cell.angle_alpha   90.00
_cell.angle_beta   90.00
_cell.angle_gamma   90.00
#
_symmetry.space_group_name_H-M   'P 1'
#
loop_
_entity.id
_entity.type
_entity.pdbx_description
1 polymer ?
#
loop_
_entity_poly.entity_id
_entity_poly.type
_entity_poly.pdbx_seq_one_letter_code
_entity_poly.pdbx_strand_id
1 'polypeptide(L)'
;MPRRRRRPPFDTIPGRPSPGRPSPGRPPQGPSQGRMPQGPPPDRIPRRSLGGPSLYAVDPGAIWNCRYKYTYIWLEDGRSFWSWLVFVGRRSIAGYRWVGYGWVYFGTDLDNISDFVCY
;
A
#
# COMPACT_ATOMS: atom_id res chain seq x y z
N MET A 1 12.86 -42.07 -64.21
CA MET A 1 13.16 -40.63 -64.42
C MET A 1 11.82 -39.91 -64.67
N PRO A 2 11.57 -38.62 -64.34
CA PRO A 2 12.53 -37.54 -64.11
C PRO A 2 12.15 -36.44 -63.05
N ARG A 3 13.14 -35.57 -62.79
CA ARG A 3 13.04 -34.10 -62.59
C ARG A 3 12.44 -33.50 -61.31
N ARG A 4 13.38 -33.18 -60.41
CA ARG A 4 13.53 -31.90 -59.68
C ARG A 4 12.62 -30.76 -60.18
N ARG A 5 11.89 -30.13 -59.25
CA ARG A 5 11.54 -28.70 -59.30
C ARG A 5 12.15 -28.06 -58.04
N ARG A 6 13.44 -27.70 -58.02
CA ARG A 6 13.94 -26.33 -58.23
C ARG A 6 12.86 -25.28 -57.88
N ARG A 7 12.87 -24.80 -56.64
CA ARG A 7 12.25 -23.52 -56.27
C ARG A 7 13.17 -22.38 -56.74
N PRO A 8 12.66 -21.36 -57.46
CA PRO A 8 13.45 -20.21 -57.86
C PRO A 8 13.69 -19.25 -56.69
N PRO A 9 14.63 -18.30 -56.86
CA PRO A 9 15.25 -17.58 -55.75
C PRO A 9 14.77 -16.11 -55.65
N PHE A 10 15.00 -15.51 -54.48
CA PHE A 10 14.98 -14.07 -54.15
C PHE A 10 13.71 -13.26 -54.47
N ASP A 11 13.00 -12.87 -53.42
CA ASP A 11 12.55 -11.48 -53.31
C ASP A 11 12.83 -10.96 -51.90
N THR A 12 13.60 -9.89 -51.90
CA THR A 12 14.26 -9.22 -50.78
C THR A 12 13.26 -8.30 -50.11
N ILE A 13 12.88 -8.55 -48.85
CA ILE A 13 12.11 -7.58 -48.06
C ILE A 13 13.11 -6.61 -47.41
N PRO A 14 13.11 -5.32 -47.74
CA PRO A 14 13.95 -4.33 -47.09
C PRO A 14 13.32 -3.92 -45.76
N GLY A 15 14.12 -3.95 -44.68
CA GLY A 15 13.78 -3.28 -43.42
C GLY A 15 13.30 -4.19 -42.29
N ARG A 16 14.20 -5.02 -41.74
CA ARG A 16 14.08 -5.49 -40.35
C ARG A 16 15.09 -4.74 -39.48
N PRO A 17 14.65 -3.86 -38.57
CA PRO A 17 15.49 -3.39 -37.48
C PRO A 17 15.61 -4.50 -36.42
N SER A 18 16.84 -4.90 -36.12
CA SER A 18 17.19 -5.65 -34.91
C SER A 18 17.20 -4.69 -33.72
N PRO A 19 16.50 -4.99 -32.62
CA PRO A 19 17.13 -4.84 -31.31
C PRO A 19 16.57 -5.88 -30.32
N GLY A 20 17.32 -6.51 -29.42
CA GLY A 20 18.37 -6.01 -28.55
C GLY A 20 18.56 -7.06 -27.45
N ARG A 21 19.72 -7.01 -26.80
CA ARG A 21 20.18 -7.96 -25.77
C ARG A 21 19.20 -8.01 -24.57
N PRO A 22 18.96 -9.17 -23.94
CA PRO A 22 18.27 -9.22 -22.64
C PRO A 22 19.19 -8.62 -21.57
N SER A 23 18.79 -7.50 -20.99
CA SER A 23 19.39 -6.97 -19.77
C SER A 23 19.08 -7.91 -18.60
N PRO A 24 20.06 -8.34 -17.79
CA PRO A 24 19.80 -9.13 -16.60
C PRO A 24 19.35 -8.23 -15.45
N GLY A 25 18.23 -8.60 -14.82
CA GLY A 25 17.97 -8.28 -13.42
C GLY A 25 17.28 -6.94 -13.13
N ARG A 26 16.00 -6.83 -13.49
CA ARG A 26 15.08 -6.00 -12.68
C ARG A 26 14.67 -6.88 -11.48
N PRO A 27 14.91 -6.48 -10.22
CA PRO A 27 14.47 -7.27 -9.08
C PRO A 27 12.93 -7.42 -9.11
N PRO A 28 12.38 -8.52 -8.58
CA PRO A 28 10.95 -8.75 -8.58
C PRO A 28 10.27 -7.60 -7.84
N GLN A 29 9.38 -6.90 -8.53
CA GLN A 29 8.51 -5.93 -7.90
C GLN A 29 7.63 -6.72 -6.93
N GLY A 30 8.01 -6.66 -5.65
CA GLY A 30 7.25 -7.23 -4.55
C GLY A 30 5.79 -6.73 -4.59
N PRO A 31 4.87 -7.50 -3.98
CA PRO A 31 3.43 -7.32 -4.16
C PRO A 31 3.07 -5.86 -3.92
N SER A 32 2.50 -5.23 -4.97
CA SER A 32 1.79 -3.95 -4.95
C SER A 32 2.07 -3.11 -3.72
N GLN A 33 3.10 -2.26 -3.78
CA GLN A 33 3.48 -1.29 -2.75
C GLN A 33 2.24 -0.51 -2.30
N GLY A 34 1.54 -1.01 -1.28
CA GLY A 34 0.56 -0.25 -0.53
C GLY A 34 1.29 0.99 -0.04
N ARG A 35 0.76 2.18 -0.35
CA ARG A 35 1.36 3.48 -0.07
C ARG A 35 2.08 3.43 1.27
N MET A 36 3.40 3.33 1.24
CA MET A 36 4.22 3.32 2.45
C MET A 36 4.13 4.74 3.05
N PRO A 37 4.02 4.89 4.37
CA PRO A 37 4.02 6.21 5.01
C PRO A 37 5.27 7.01 4.60
N GLN A 38 5.07 8.26 4.20
CA GLN A 38 6.15 9.14 3.73
C GLN A 38 6.91 9.78 4.91
N GLY A 39 7.65 8.95 5.66
CA GLY A 39 8.50 9.42 6.77
C GLY A 39 7.83 9.36 8.15
N PRO A 40 8.50 9.92 9.18
CA PRO A 40 8.01 9.88 10.56
C PRO A 40 6.69 10.67 10.68
N PRO A 41 5.80 10.25 11.58
CA PRO A 41 4.58 11.00 11.85
C PRO A 41 4.88 12.33 12.55
N PRO A 42 3.92 13.27 12.59
CA PRO A 42 4.04 14.48 13.39
C PRO A 42 4.29 14.14 14.88
N ASP A 43 5.24 14.80 15.51
CA ASP A 43 5.52 14.57 16.95
C ASP A 43 4.36 15.03 17.85
N ARG A 44 3.53 15.94 17.34
CA ARG A 44 2.35 16.45 18.06
C ARG A 44 1.25 15.41 18.11
N ILE A 45 1.10 14.78 19.27
CA ILE A 45 -0.05 13.96 19.58
C ILE A 45 -1.31 14.86 19.59
N PRO A 46 -2.32 14.62 18.73
CA PRO A 46 -3.60 15.30 18.83
C PRO A 46 -4.14 15.19 20.25
N ARG A 47 -4.72 16.27 20.78
CA ARG A 47 -5.59 16.12 21.95
C ARG A 47 -6.78 15.28 21.50
N ARG A 48 -7.12 14.23 22.27
CA ARG A 48 -8.37 13.48 22.12
C ARG A 48 -9.49 14.52 22.02
N SER A 49 -9.97 14.73 20.80
CA SER A 49 -10.97 15.75 20.55
C SER A 49 -12.28 15.07 20.87
N LEU A 50 -12.89 15.44 21.99
CA LEU A 50 -14.29 15.12 22.34
C LEU A 50 -15.30 15.72 21.32
N GLY A 51 -14.90 15.96 20.07
CA GLY A 51 -15.60 16.81 19.09
C GLY A 51 -15.18 16.66 17.63
N GLY A 52 -14.49 15.59 17.24
CA GLY A 52 -14.27 15.21 15.83
C GLY A 52 -14.51 13.71 15.69
N PRO A 53 -15.28 13.25 14.67
CA PRO A 53 -16.21 12.11 14.70
C PRO A 53 -15.96 11.09 15.83
N SER A 54 -16.24 11.52 17.06
CA SER A 54 -16.28 10.71 18.27
C SER A 54 -17.67 10.12 18.31
N LEU A 55 -17.96 9.22 17.38
CA LEU A 55 -19.10 8.34 17.56
C LEU A 55 -18.58 7.24 18.48
N TYR A 56 -19.26 7.04 19.61
CA TYR A 56 -19.00 6.00 20.62
C TYR A 56 -18.91 4.55 20.07
N ALA A 57 -18.96 4.38 18.75
CA ALA A 57 -18.51 3.24 18.00
C ALA A 57 -17.62 3.77 16.88
N VAL A 58 -16.35 3.33 16.83
CA VAL A 58 -15.44 3.62 15.72
C VAL A 58 -16.07 3.10 14.43
N ASP A 59 -16.73 4.01 13.70
CA ASP A 59 -17.51 3.61 12.54
C ASP A 59 -16.55 3.29 11.38
N PRO A 60 -16.64 2.08 10.78
CA PRO A 60 -15.78 1.69 9.67
C PRO A 60 -15.86 2.66 8.48
N GLY A 61 -16.96 3.40 8.32
CA GLY A 61 -17.09 4.43 7.29
C GLY A 61 -16.22 5.66 7.56
N ALA A 62 -16.10 6.09 8.82
CA ALA A 62 -15.32 7.27 9.20
C ALA A 62 -13.81 7.01 9.08
N ILE A 63 -13.36 5.83 9.51
CA ILE A 63 -11.94 5.45 9.46
C ILE A 63 -11.47 5.09 8.04
N TRP A 64 -12.38 4.70 7.15
CA TRP A 64 -12.05 4.48 5.73
C TRP A 64 -11.51 5.75 5.07
N ASN A 65 -12.00 6.94 5.45
CA ASN A 65 -11.48 8.22 4.98
C ASN A 65 -10.08 8.56 5.51
N CYS A 66 -9.64 7.86 6.56
CA CYS A 66 -8.30 7.96 7.15
C CYS A 66 -7.29 6.98 6.52
N ARG A 67 -7.72 6.14 5.57
CA ARG A 67 -6.83 5.23 4.84
C ARG A 67 -5.77 6.03 4.08
N TYR A 68 -4.51 5.58 4.17
CA TYR A 68 -3.33 6.25 3.58
C TYR A 68 -3.05 7.66 4.14
N LYS A 69 -3.43 7.89 5.39
CA LYS A 69 -3.14 9.12 6.14
C LYS A 69 -2.48 8.80 7.47
N TYR A 70 -1.80 9.79 8.04
CA TYR A 70 -1.29 9.69 9.41
C TYR A 70 -2.46 9.69 10.37
N THR A 71 -2.67 8.55 11.03
CA THR A 71 -3.81 8.33 11.94
C THR A 71 -3.27 8.04 13.33
N TYR A 72 -3.62 8.87 14.30
CA TYR A 72 -3.36 8.59 15.70
C TYR A 72 -4.50 7.77 16.28
N ILE A 73 -4.19 6.64 16.90
CA ILE A 73 -5.18 5.71 17.45
C ILE A 73 -4.98 5.60 18.96
N TRP A 74 -6.07 5.65 19.71
CA TRP A 74 -6.12 5.33 21.14
C TRP A 74 -6.86 4.01 21.32
N LEU A 75 -6.18 3.02 21.87
CA LEU A 75 -6.77 1.75 22.27
C LEU A 75 -7.44 1.87 23.65
N GLU A 76 -8.44 1.03 23.89
CA GLU A 76 -9.13 0.93 25.19
C GLU A 76 -8.19 0.55 26.34
N ASP A 77 -7.12 -0.22 26.06
CA ASP A 77 -6.05 -0.54 27.03
C ASP A 77 -5.20 0.67 27.46
N GLY A 78 -5.51 1.87 26.97
CA GLY A 78 -4.77 3.12 27.25
C GLY A 78 -3.51 3.31 26.40
N ARG A 79 -3.22 2.38 25.49
CA ARG A 79 -2.11 2.51 24.53
C ARG A 79 -2.50 3.48 23.43
N SER A 80 -1.55 4.28 22.97
CA SER A 80 -1.78 5.16 21.83
C SER A 80 -0.55 5.29 20.96
N PHE A 81 -0.76 5.36 19.66
CA PHE A 81 0.32 5.36 18.68
C PHE A 81 -0.12 5.96 17.35
N TRP A 82 0.88 6.44 16.61
CA TRP A 82 0.71 6.76 15.21
C TRP A 82 0.61 5.51 14.37
N SER A 83 -0.34 5.52 13.46
CA SER A 83 -0.64 4.44 12.55
C SER A 83 -0.85 4.97 11.13
N TRP A 84 -0.55 4.13 10.17
CA TRP A 84 -0.78 4.36 8.75
C TRP A 84 -1.61 3.21 8.22
N LEU A 85 -2.90 3.47 8.03
CA LEU A 85 -3.85 2.43 7.63
C LEU A 85 -3.71 2.15 6.14
N VAL A 86 -3.46 0.90 5.79
CA VAL A 86 -3.43 0.44 4.39
C VAL A 86 -4.69 -0.31 4.01
N PHE A 87 -5.34 -0.90 5.02
CA PHE A 87 -6.56 -1.66 4.88
C PHE A 87 -7.50 -1.33 6.04
N VAL A 88 -8.76 -1.12 5.72
CA VAL A 88 -9.84 -0.92 6.68
C VAL A 88 -10.95 -1.90 6.30
N GLY A 89 -11.25 -2.84 7.16
CA GLY A 89 -12.38 -3.75 7.04
C GLY A 89 -13.62 -3.21 7.74
N ARG A 90 -14.66 -4.05 7.81
CA ARG A 90 -15.90 -3.71 8.54
C ARG A 90 -15.73 -3.72 10.06
N ARG A 91 -14.78 -4.51 10.57
CA ARG A 91 -14.57 -4.74 12.02
C ARG A 91 -13.10 -4.68 12.42
N SER A 92 -12.19 -4.61 11.46
CA SER A 92 -10.75 -4.68 11.70
C SER A 92 -10.00 -3.76 10.78
N ILE A 93 -8.83 -3.31 11.22
CA ILE A 93 -7.93 -2.48 10.44
C ILE A 93 -6.55 -3.13 10.38
N ALA A 94 -5.84 -2.86 9.30
CA ALA A 94 -4.45 -3.24 9.17
C ALA A 94 -3.63 -2.11 8.55
N GLY A 95 -2.38 -2.02 8.98
CA GLY A 95 -1.55 -0.88 8.68
C GLY A 95 -0.15 -1.03 9.21
N TYR A 96 0.53 0.10 9.30
CA TYR A 96 1.81 0.21 9.95
C TYR A 96 1.68 1.11 11.17
N ARG A 97 2.30 0.74 12.29
CA ARG A 97 2.40 1.58 13.48
C ARG A 97 3.81 2.13 13.63
N TRP A 98 3.92 3.34 14.14
CA TRP A 98 5.19 3.96 14.45
C TRP A 98 5.69 3.48 15.80
N VAL A 99 6.94 3.03 15.86
CA VAL A 99 7.61 2.59 17.10
C VAL A 99 8.75 3.52 17.53
N GLY A 100 8.82 4.73 16.96
CA GLY A 100 9.86 5.73 17.26
C GLY A 100 11.01 5.76 16.25
N TYR A 101 11.41 4.61 15.73
CA TYR A 101 12.52 4.47 14.76
C TYR A 101 12.09 3.90 13.41
N GLY A 102 10.82 3.55 13.26
CA GLY A 102 10.31 2.92 12.06
C GLY A 102 8.85 2.56 12.12
N TRP A 103 8.36 2.05 10.99
CA TRP A 103 7.01 1.59 10.79
C TRP A 103 6.97 0.06 10.85
N VAL A 104 6.18 -0.49 11.76
CA VAL A 104 6.00 -1.94 11.93
C VAL A 104 4.59 -2.31 11.56
N TYR A 105 4.40 -3.38 10.78
CA TYR A 105 3.06 -3.82 10.41
C TYR A 105 2.24 -4.20 11.66
N PHE A 106 0.98 -3.80 11.69
CA PHE A 106 0.05 -4.13 12.77
C PHE A 106 -1.36 -4.35 12.21
N GLY A 107 -2.16 -5.05 13.00
CA GLY A 107 -3.61 -5.15 12.81
C GLY A 107 -4.30 -5.15 14.16
N THR A 108 -5.48 -4.57 14.22
CA THR A 108 -6.33 -4.56 15.42
C THR A 108 -7.80 -4.46 15.00
N ASP A 109 -8.69 -4.89 15.89
CA ASP A 109 -10.12 -4.74 15.69
C ASP A 109 -10.56 -3.32 16.04
N LEU A 110 -11.55 -2.81 15.31
CA LEU A 110 -12.16 -1.50 15.53
C LEU A 110 -12.75 -1.38 16.94
N ASP A 111 -13.18 -2.52 17.51
CA ASP A 111 -13.74 -2.63 18.86
C ASP A 111 -12.72 -2.26 19.95
N ASN A 112 -11.43 -2.55 19.74
CA ASN A 112 -10.38 -2.19 20.69
C ASN A 112 -9.98 -0.71 20.62
N ILE A 113 -10.51 0.03 19.66
CA ILE A 113 -10.16 1.43 19.44
C ILE A 113 -11.18 2.30 20.18
N SER A 114 -10.69 3.03 21.17
CA SER A 114 -11.50 4.00 21.92
C SER A 114 -11.74 5.28 21.10
N ASP A 115 -10.71 5.77 20.41
CA ASP A 115 -10.73 7.04 19.70
C ASP A 115 -9.68 7.03 18.58
N PHE A 116 -9.86 7.85 17.55
CA PHE A 116 -8.90 8.00 16.47
C PHE A 116 -8.98 9.39 15.83
N VAL A 117 -7.84 9.88 15.35
CA VAL A 117 -7.76 11.15 14.61
C VAL A 117 -6.83 10.97 13.43
N CYS A 118 -7.25 11.38 12.25
CA CYS A 118 -6.39 11.40 11.07
C CYS A 118 -6.16 12.81 10.53
N TYR A 119 -5.00 12.99 9.89
CA TYR A 119 -4.53 14.24 9.29
C TYR A 119 -4.45 14.13 7.77
#